data_AF-A0A0C9ZHB7-F1
#
_entry.id   AF-A0A0C9ZHB7-F1
#
_cell.length_a   1.000
_cell.length_b   1.000
_cell.length_c   1.000
_cell.angle_alpha   90.00
_cell.angle_beta   90.00
_cell.angle_gamma   90.00
#
_symmetry.space_group_name_H-M   'P 1'
#
loop_
_entity.id
_entity.type
_entity.pdbx_description
1 polymer ?
#
loop_
_entity_poly.entity_id
_entity_poly.type
_entity_poly.pdbx_seq_one_letter_code
_entity_poly.pdbx_strand_id
1 'polypeptide(L)'
;KYFPGAAQRYNGGSTFANKFDVDKFSKHRSLNIYYPFASSGDWELGSWLLCSGLSMSVINTFLSLSLIKKLPLSFHTANELCGQAKLLPSGPCWKLQEIQTLHPTKRLVMLYWHNPLELVQFLFNNPEFQDIMELSPYCLYDSAAHLHHIYTEWMSGEDAWSMQSQIPQGTTLLGTIISSDKTTISVLTGDCVTHPPLISLGSIKMATQLKPSSHSFLLAALLPVPKFIHKNKWMKGVLEPCLIHHCLDIVLEPLKQAA
;
A
#
# COMPACT_ATOMS: atom_id res chain seq x y z
N LYS A 1 -25.84 15.92 -7.74
CA LYS A 1 -25.24 17.13 -8.33
C LYS A 1 -23.75 17.11 -8.06
N TYR A 2 -22.89 17.17 -9.07
CA TYR A 2 -21.42 17.22 -8.89
C TYR A 2 -20.92 18.65 -8.61
N PHE A 3 -19.79 18.75 -7.92
CA PHE A 3 -19.10 20.01 -7.66
C PHE A 3 -18.59 20.61 -8.99
N PRO A 4 -18.97 21.86 -9.33
CA PRO A 4 -18.55 22.46 -10.59
C PRO A 4 -17.06 22.81 -10.57
N GLY A 5 -16.33 22.38 -11.60
CA GLY A 5 -14.92 22.73 -11.76
C GLY A 5 -13.93 21.95 -10.90
N ALA A 6 -14.36 20.88 -10.23
CA ALA A 6 -13.43 19.91 -9.63
C ALA A 6 -12.84 18.97 -10.72
N ALA A 7 -11.69 18.38 -10.42
CA ALA A 7 -11.10 17.27 -11.18
C ALA A 7 -10.89 17.51 -12.69
N GLN A 8 -10.28 18.63 -13.05
CA GLN A 8 -9.93 18.87 -14.44
C GLN A 8 -8.86 17.86 -14.87
N ARG A 9 -9.17 17.07 -15.89
CA ARG A 9 -8.27 16.05 -16.43
C ARG A 9 -7.37 16.67 -17.48
N TYR A 10 -6.07 16.45 -17.34
CA TYR A 10 -5.06 16.83 -18.30
C TYR A 10 -4.47 15.59 -18.96
N ASN A 11 -4.18 15.67 -20.25
CA ASN A 11 -3.46 14.62 -20.95
C ASN A 11 -1.98 14.64 -20.53
N GLY A 12 -1.34 13.47 -20.46
CA GLY A 12 0.10 13.36 -20.22
C GLY A 12 0.53 12.87 -18.83
N GLY A 13 -0.40 12.45 -17.97
CA GLY A 13 -0.06 11.77 -16.71
C GLY A 13 0.65 10.43 -16.97
N SER A 14 1.68 10.12 -16.18
CA SER A 14 2.37 8.83 -16.22
C SER A 14 1.86 7.90 -15.11
N THR A 15 1.15 6.84 -15.47
CA THR A 15 0.76 5.77 -14.53
C THR A 15 1.96 4.85 -14.22
N PHE A 16 1.78 3.93 -13.27
CA PHE A 16 2.77 2.87 -13.04
C PHE A 16 2.98 2.01 -14.30
N ALA A 17 1.90 1.68 -15.00
CA ALA A 17 1.98 0.95 -16.27
C ALA A 17 2.80 1.73 -17.32
N ASN A 18 2.57 3.03 -17.45
CA ASN A 18 3.36 3.86 -18.38
C ASN A 18 4.84 3.86 -18.00
N LYS A 19 5.17 3.92 -16.70
CA LYS A 19 6.57 3.83 -16.22
C LYS A 19 7.20 2.47 -16.54
N PHE A 20 6.44 1.39 -16.46
CA PHE A 20 6.87 0.05 -16.86
C PHE A 20 7.15 -0.02 -18.37
N ASP A 21 6.27 0.54 -19.19
CA ASP A 21 6.36 0.49 -20.64
C ASP A 21 7.52 1.32 -21.21
N VAL A 22 7.94 2.38 -20.52
CA VAL A 22 9.03 3.27 -20.94
C VAL A 22 10.35 3.03 -20.21
N ASP A 23 10.45 1.98 -19.39
CA ASP A 23 11.68 1.71 -18.65
C ASP A 23 12.85 1.28 -19.56
N LYS A 24 14.02 1.05 -18.95
CA LYS A 24 15.25 0.61 -19.63
C LYS A 24 15.10 -0.71 -20.41
N PHE A 25 14.07 -1.50 -20.13
CA PHE A 25 13.77 -2.78 -20.75
C PHE A 25 12.62 -2.73 -21.76
N SER A 26 12.04 -1.56 -22.03
CA SER A 26 11.02 -1.34 -23.07
C SER A 26 11.33 -2.03 -24.40
N LYS A 27 12.57 -1.90 -24.92
CA LYS A 27 13.03 -2.57 -26.16
C LYS A 27 13.04 -4.10 -26.07
N HIS A 28 13.30 -4.66 -24.90
CA HIS A 28 13.23 -6.10 -24.70
C HIS A 28 11.77 -6.55 -24.65
N ARG A 29 10.89 -5.75 -24.04
CA ARG A 29 9.46 -6.05 -23.94
C ARG A 29 8.69 -5.94 -25.26
N SER A 30 9.18 -5.16 -26.22
CA SER A 30 8.61 -5.18 -27.58
C SER A 30 8.82 -6.51 -28.31
N LEU A 31 9.85 -7.29 -27.93
CA LEU A 31 10.10 -8.62 -28.48
C LEU A 31 9.51 -9.73 -27.60
N ASN A 32 9.54 -9.55 -26.28
CA ASN A 32 9.02 -10.48 -25.30
C ASN A 32 8.38 -9.72 -24.13
N ILE A 33 7.04 -9.67 -24.11
CA ILE A 33 6.26 -8.96 -23.09
C ILE A 33 6.55 -9.44 -21.66
N TYR A 34 7.08 -10.66 -21.48
CA TYR A 34 7.37 -11.25 -20.18
C TYR A 34 8.78 -10.94 -19.66
N TYR A 35 9.61 -10.20 -20.41
CA TYR A 35 10.96 -9.84 -19.96
C TYR A 35 10.92 -9.16 -18.57
N PRO A 36 11.72 -9.59 -17.57
CA PRO A 36 12.98 -10.33 -17.69
C PRO A 36 12.87 -11.86 -17.83
N PHE A 37 11.67 -12.42 -17.79
CA PHE A 37 11.44 -13.85 -17.98
C PHE A 37 11.50 -14.21 -19.47
N ALA A 38 11.89 -15.43 -19.79
CA ALA A 38 12.05 -15.91 -21.16
C ALA A 38 10.72 -16.14 -21.89
N SER A 39 9.63 -16.42 -21.16
CA SER A 39 8.31 -16.71 -21.73
C SER A 39 7.18 -16.55 -20.70
N SER A 40 5.92 -16.68 -21.15
CA SER A 40 4.75 -16.69 -20.26
C SER A 40 4.83 -17.77 -19.19
N GLY A 41 5.23 -18.99 -19.56
CA GLY A 41 5.31 -20.11 -18.61
C GLY A 41 6.47 -19.96 -17.62
N ASP A 42 7.57 -19.33 -18.06
CA ASP A 42 8.70 -18.99 -17.20
C ASP A 42 8.32 -17.92 -16.17
N TRP A 43 7.58 -16.88 -16.60
CA TRP A 43 7.02 -15.88 -15.70
C TRP A 43 6.00 -16.47 -14.73
N GLU A 44 5.08 -17.32 -15.19
CA GLU A 44 4.06 -17.94 -14.34
C GLU A 44 4.69 -18.77 -13.23
N LEU A 45 5.66 -19.61 -13.57
CA LEU A 45 6.40 -20.41 -12.59
C LEU A 45 7.18 -19.51 -11.62
N GLY A 46 7.87 -18.50 -12.13
CA GLY A 46 8.64 -17.55 -11.31
C GLY A 46 7.74 -16.78 -10.33
N SER A 47 6.62 -16.26 -10.82
CA SER A 47 5.62 -15.54 -10.01
C SER A 47 5.05 -16.43 -8.92
N TRP A 48 4.66 -17.66 -9.27
CA TRP A 48 4.14 -18.61 -8.30
C TRP A 48 5.17 -18.93 -7.22
N LEU A 49 6.41 -19.20 -7.60
CA LEU A 49 7.50 -19.48 -6.65
C LEU A 49 7.75 -18.30 -5.70
N LEU A 50 7.77 -17.06 -6.22
CA LEU A 50 7.94 -15.85 -5.41
C LEU A 50 6.78 -15.62 -4.43
N CYS A 51 5.55 -15.94 -4.82
CA CYS A 51 4.36 -15.73 -4.01
C CYS A 51 4.00 -16.94 -3.11
N SER A 52 4.66 -18.09 -3.28
CA SER A 52 4.34 -19.35 -2.58
C SER A 52 4.67 -19.33 -1.08
N GLY A 53 5.53 -18.41 -0.61
CA GLY A 53 6.04 -18.41 0.75
C GLY A 53 7.09 -19.49 1.04
N LEU A 54 7.56 -20.21 0.03
CA LEU A 54 8.62 -21.21 0.16
C LEU A 54 9.97 -20.54 0.48
N SER A 55 10.80 -21.22 1.27
CA SER A 55 12.16 -20.73 1.53
C SER A 55 13.03 -20.83 0.28
N MET A 56 14.06 -19.99 0.18
CA MET A 56 15.02 -20.04 -0.92
C MET A 56 15.69 -21.43 -1.08
N SER A 57 15.90 -22.15 0.02
CA SER A 57 16.47 -23.51 -0.02
C SER A 57 15.52 -24.53 -0.65
N VAL A 58 14.22 -24.44 -0.34
CA VAL A 58 13.20 -25.32 -0.93
C VAL A 58 13.02 -25.01 -2.42
N ILE A 59 13.02 -23.73 -2.79
CA ILE A 59 12.98 -23.30 -4.20
C ILE A 59 14.20 -23.85 -4.96
N ASN A 60 15.40 -23.72 -4.42
CA ASN A 60 16.60 -24.30 -5.04
C ASN A 60 16.51 -25.82 -5.20
N THR A 61 15.95 -26.51 -4.20
CA THR A 61 15.73 -27.96 -4.27
C THR A 61 14.76 -28.30 -5.40
N PHE A 62 13.65 -27.58 -5.51
CA PHE A 62 12.68 -27.73 -6.61
C PHE A 62 13.32 -27.49 -7.98
N LEU A 63 14.05 -26.38 -8.14
CA LEU A 63 14.74 -26.05 -9.39
C LEU A 63 15.84 -27.07 -9.75
N SER A 64 16.35 -27.80 -8.77
CA SER A 64 17.36 -28.84 -8.98
C SER A 64 16.81 -30.16 -9.56
N LEU A 65 15.48 -30.35 -9.56
CA LEU A 65 14.84 -31.57 -10.04
C LEU A 65 15.13 -31.80 -11.53
N SER A 66 15.38 -33.05 -11.91
CA SER A 66 15.82 -33.43 -13.26
C SER A 66 14.83 -33.04 -14.37
N LEU A 67 13.54 -33.04 -14.06
CA LEU A 67 12.50 -32.57 -14.99
C LEU A 67 12.52 -31.04 -15.12
N ILE A 68 12.64 -30.32 -14.01
CA ILE A 68 12.63 -28.86 -13.97
C ILE A 68 13.86 -28.26 -14.66
N LYS A 69 15.04 -28.87 -14.48
CA LYS A 69 16.27 -28.46 -15.16
C LYS A 69 16.21 -28.52 -16.69
N LYS A 70 15.29 -29.33 -17.26
CA LYS A 70 15.11 -29.44 -18.71
C LYS A 70 14.23 -28.34 -19.28
N LEU A 71 13.48 -27.64 -18.43
CA LEU A 71 12.66 -26.52 -18.86
C LEU A 71 13.55 -25.34 -19.24
N PRO A 72 13.24 -24.59 -20.32
CA PRO A 72 13.99 -23.43 -20.75
C PRO A 72 13.66 -22.21 -19.87
N LEU A 73 13.90 -22.33 -18.56
CA LEU A 73 13.68 -21.27 -17.58
C LEU A 73 14.78 -20.23 -17.67
N SER A 74 14.45 -18.97 -17.37
CA SER A 74 15.44 -17.89 -17.33
C SER A 74 16.21 -17.82 -16.00
N PHE A 75 15.84 -18.66 -15.03
CA PHE A 75 16.46 -18.78 -13.72
C PHE A 75 16.64 -20.25 -13.33
N HIS A 76 17.73 -20.55 -12.62
CA HIS A 76 18.08 -21.88 -12.10
C HIS A 76 18.26 -21.89 -10.58
N THR A 77 18.30 -20.71 -9.95
CA THR A 77 18.32 -20.58 -8.50
C THR A 77 17.29 -19.59 -8.00
N ALA A 78 16.87 -19.73 -6.73
CA ALA A 78 16.03 -18.77 -6.04
C ALA A 78 16.66 -17.36 -6.03
N ASN A 79 17.99 -17.26 -5.98
CA ASN A 79 18.68 -15.97 -5.99
C ASN A 79 18.59 -15.30 -7.36
N GLU A 80 18.74 -16.06 -8.46
CA GLU A 80 18.53 -15.56 -9.82
C GLU A 80 17.10 -15.10 -10.03
N LEU A 81 16.11 -15.90 -9.61
CA LEU A 81 14.69 -15.55 -9.66
C LEU A 81 14.42 -14.23 -8.90
N CYS A 82 14.92 -14.09 -7.68
CA CYS A 82 14.82 -12.85 -6.92
C CYS A 82 15.55 -11.69 -7.62
N GLY A 83 16.69 -11.95 -8.25
CA GLY A 83 17.45 -10.97 -9.03
C GLY A 83 16.66 -10.45 -10.22
N GLN A 84 15.95 -11.32 -10.94
CA GLN A 84 15.05 -10.95 -12.02
C GLN A 84 13.86 -10.15 -11.52
N ALA A 85 13.23 -10.55 -10.42
CA ALA A 85 12.11 -9.81 -9.85
C ALA A 85 12.50 -8.36 -9.49
N LYS A 86 13.74 -8.16 -9.01
CA LYS A 86 14.30 -6.82 -8.73
C LYS A 86 14.53 -5.96 -9.98
N LEU A 87 14.51 -6.53 -11.18
CA LEU A 87 14.58 -5.77 -12.43
C LEU A 87 13.25 -5.11 -12.79
N LEU A 88 12.14 -5.61 -12.22
CA LEU A 88 10.82 -5.01 -12.38
C LEU A 88 10.75 -3.69 -11.60
N PRO A 89 9.92 -2.73 -12.05
CA PRO A 89 9.71 -1.48 -11.32
C PRO A 89 9.28 -1.76 -9.87
N SER A 90 9.98 -1.14 -8.94
CA SER A 90 9.69 -1.30 -7.52
C SER A 90 8.44 -0.51 -7.14
N GLY A 91 7.65 -1.07 -6.23
CA GLY A 91 6.59 -0.36 -5.53
C GLY A 91 7.14 0.54 -4.41
N PRO A 92 6.25 1.05 -3.54
CA PRO A 92 6.63 1.80 -2.35
C PRO A 92 7.64 1.02 -1.50
N CYS A 93 8.74 1.68 -1.12
CA CYS A 93 9.84 1.01 -0.42
C CYS A 93 9.64 1.03 1.10
N TRP A 94 10.07 -0.04 1.78
CA TRP A 94 10.14 -0.07 3.23
C TRP A 94 11.28 0.81 3.74
N LYS A 95 10.98 1.60 4.77
CA LYS A 95 11.93 2.36 5.57
C LYS A 95 12.04 1.70 6.94
N LEU A 96 13.25 1.75 7.50
CA LEU A 96 13.56 1.25 8.82
C LEU A 96 14.11 2.40 9.67
N GLN A 97 13.55 2.57 10.86
CA GLN A 97 14.00 3.59 11.80
C GLN A 97 14.06 3.00 13.22
N GLU A 98 15.19 3.20 13.90
CA GLU A 98 15.30 2.93 15.33
C GLU A 98 14.67 4.09 16.11
N ILE A 99 13.78 3.78 17.06
CA ILE A 99 13.07 4.77 17.87
C ILE A 99 13.72 4.82 19.25
N GLN A 100 14.24 5.99 19.61
CA GLN A 100 14.81 6.23 20.92
C GLN A 100 13.68 6.41 21.94
N THR A 101 13.68 5.59 22.99
CA THR A 101 12.67 5.66 24.07
C THR A 101 13.28 6.24 25.33
N LEU A 102 12.57 7.17 25.97
CA LEU A 102 13.00 7.76 27.26
C LEU A 102 13.12 6.70 28.37
N HIS A 103 12.35 5.62 28.29
CA HIS A 103 12.39 4.51 29.23
C HIS A 103 13.03 3.28 28.58
N PRO A 104 13.81 2.48 29.34
CA PRO A 104 14.47 1.32 28.79
C PRO A 104 13.47 0.24 28.37
N THR A 105 13.75 -0.41 27.25
CA THR A 105 12.99 -1.53 26.70
C THR A 105 13.87 -2.79 26.68
N LYS A 106 13.25 -3.97 26.65
CA LYS A 106 14.00 -5.24 26.58
C LYS A 106 14.80 -5.43 25.28
N ARG A 107 14.38 -4.76 24.20
CA ARG A 107 14.97 -4.81 22.87
C ARG A 107 14.83 -3.43 22.23
N LEU A 108 15.75 -3.11 21.32
CA LEU A 108 15.64 -1.90 20.50
C LEU A 108 14.29 -1.85 19.81
N VAL A 109 13.73 -0.65 19.74
CA VAL A 109 12.43 -0.39 19.12
C VAL A 109 12.67 -0.04 17.67
N MET A 110 12.28 -0.93 16.76
CA MET A 110 12.42 -0.73 15.32
C MET A 110 11.05 -0.48 14.70
N LEU A 111 10.92 0.63 13.98
CA LEU A 111 9.76 0.98 13.18
C LEU A 111 10.03 0.67 11.71
N TYR A 112 9.18 -0.15 11.11
CA TYR A 112 9.17 -0.41 9.67
C TYR A 112 7.97 0.30 9.07
N TRP A 113 8.17 1.12 8.05
CA TRP A 113 7.09 1.90 7.45
C TRP A 113 7.34 2.27 6.00
N HIS A 114 6.28 2.55 5.27
CA HIS A 114 6.32 3.11 3.93
C HIS A 114 6.02 4.60 3.97
N ASN A 115 6.62 5.37 3.06
CA ASN A 115 6.20 6.75 2.87
C ASN A 115 4.74 6.79 2.41
N PRO A 116 3.81 7.40 3.19
CA PRO A 116 2.40 7.36 2.85
C PRO A 116 2.08 8.09 1.54
N LEU A 117 2.88 9.10 1.14
CA LEU A 117 2.71 9.74 -0.16
C LEU A 117 3.02 8.79 -1.32
N GLU A 118 4.01 7.91 -1.17
CA GLU A 118 4.29 6.88 -2.17
C GLU A 118 3.15 5.86 -2.25
N LEU A 119 2.54 5.51 -1.12
CA LEU A 119 1.36 4.62 -1.08
C LEU A 119 0.15 5.27 -1.77
N VAL A 120 -0.12 6.53 -1.47
CA VAL A 120 -1.19 7.32 -2.10
C VAL A 120 -0.97 7.42 -3.61
N GLN A 121 0.26 7.76 -4.04
CA GLN A 121 0.60 7.79 -5.47
C GLN A 121 0.48 6.42 -6.13
N PHE A 122 0.85 5.34 -5.43
CA PHE A 122 0.74 3.99 -5.97
C PHE A 122 -0.72 3.59 -6.18
N LEU A 123 -1.59 3.82 -5.19
CA LEU A 123 -3.03 3.60 -5.30
C LEU A 123 -3.65 4.46 -6.40
N PHE A 124 -3.32 5.76 -6.44
CA PHE A 124 -3.87 6.69 -7.41
C PHE A 124 -3.49 6.34 -8.86
N ASN A 125 -2.27 5.85 -9.07
CA ASN A 125 -1.77 5.47 -10.39
C ASN A 125 -2.08 4.03 -10.79
N ASN A 126 -2.83 3.27 -9.99
CA ASN A 126 -3.23 1.91 -10.34
C ASN A 126 -4.34 1.95 -11.41
N PRO A 127 -4.11 1.42 -12.63
CA PRO A 127 -5.12 1.43 -13.69
C PRO A 127 -6.41 0.68 -13.31
N GLU A 128 -6.34 -0.31 -12.42
CA GLU A 128 -7.52 -1.06 -11.96
C GLU A 128 -8.55 -0.16 -11.23
N PHE A 129 -8.10 0.99 -10.72
CA PHE A 129 -8.96 1.91 -9.98
C PHE A 129 -9.51 3.05 -10.83
N GLN A 130 -9.10 3.17 -12.09
CA GLN A 130 -9.44 4.31 -12.95
C GLN A 130 -10.95 4.58 -13.06
N ASP A 131 -11.75 3.53 -13.29
CA ASP A 131 -13.20 3.65 -13.52
C ASP A 131 -14.04 3.62 -12.23
N ILE A 132 -13.41 3.31 -11.11
CA ILE A 132 -14.07 3.21 -9.80
C ILE A 132 -13.70 4.36 -8.86
N MET A 133 -12.76 5.21 -9.24
CA MET A 133 -12.33 6.35 -8.43
C MET A 133 -13.20 7.57 -8.72
N GLU A 134 -13.85 8.08 -7.68
CA GLU A 134 -14.65 9.30 -7.73
C GLU A 134 -13.78 10.49 -7.33
N LEU A 135 -13.55 11.40 -8.28
CA LEU A 135 -12.61 12.51 -8.16
C LEU A 135 -13.30 13.85 -7.91
N SER A 136 -14.62 13.90 -8.04
CA SER A 136 -15.41 15.12 -7.86
C SER A 136 -16.44 14.90 -6.75
N PRO A 137 -16.49 15.77 -5.73
CA PRO A 137 -17.54 15.69 -4.74
C PRO A 137 -18.91 15.87 -5.37
N TYR A 138 -19.93 15.29 -4.75
CA TYR A 138 -21.29 15.38 -5.25
C TYR A 138 -22.31 15.36 -4.11
N CYS A 139 -23.45 16.00 -4.31
CA CYS A 139 -24.58 15.89 -3.39
C CYS A 139 -25.64 14.95 -3.98
N LEU A 140 -26.13 14.02 -3.17
CA LEU A 140 -27.31 13.20 -3.49
C LEU A 140 -28.47 13.61 -2.61
N TYR A 141 -29.66 13.69 -3.18
CA TYR A 141 -30.86 14.02 -2.42
C TYR A 141 -31.94 12.97 -2.70
N ASP A 142 -32.78 12.72 -1.69
CA ASP A 142 -33.88 11.75 -1.75
C ASP A 142 -35.03 12.17 -2.68
N SER A 143 -35.12 13.46 -2.97
CA SER A 143 -36.23 14.08 -3.67
C SER A 143 -35.75 15.32 -4.43
N ALA A 144 -36.54 15.75 -5.42
CA ALA A 144 -36.28 16.98 -6.17
C ALA A 144 -36.34 18.26 -5.30
N ALA A 145 -36.96 18.17 -4.12
CA ALA A 145 -37.02 19.27 -3.15
C ALA A 145 -35.72 19.43 -2.35
N HIS A 146 -34.75 18.51 -2.49
CA HIS A 146 -33.45 18.52 -1.79
C HIS A 146 -33.56 18.64 -0.27
N LEU A 147 -34.59 18.02 0.33
CA LEU A 147 -34.85 18.11 1.77
C LEU A 147 -33.89 17.26 2.60
N HIS A 148 -33.48 16.09 2.08
CA HIS A 148 -32.59 15.18 2.79
C HIS A 148 -31.38 14.81 1.92
N HIS A 149 -30.19 15.14 2.43
CA HIS A 149 -28.92 14.72 1.84
C HIS A 149 -28.68 13.24 2.14
N ILE A 150 -28.38 12.47 1.11
CA ILE A 150 -27.99 11.06 1.19
C ILE A 150 -26.46 10.94 1.17
N TYR A 151 -25.92 10.32 2.22
CA TYR A 151 -24.50 10.02 2.34
C TYR A 151 -24.25 8.55 2.03
N THR A 152 -23.50 8.27 0.95
CA THR A 152 -23.15 6.92 0.53
C THR A 152 -21.65 6.66 0.52
N GLU A 153 -20.86 7.68 0.18
CA GLU A 153 -19.41 7.61 -0.03
C GLU A 153 -18.75 8.86 0.56
N TRP A 154 -17.43 8.86 0.75
CA TRP A 154 -16.70 10.05 1.22
C TRP A 154 -16.98 11.29 0.35
N MET A 155 -16.98 11.11 -0.99
CA MET A 155 -17.22 12.19 -1.95
C MET A 155 -18.67 12.71 -1.95
N SER A 156 -19.59 11.99 -1.32
CA SER A 156 -20.95 12.49 -1.07
C SER A 156 -21.07 13.38 0.18
N GLY A 157 -20.02 13.45 1.00
CA GLY A 157 -20.01 14.20 2.24
C GLY A 157 -20.03 15.72 2.03
N GLU A 158 -20.69 16.42 2.95
CA GLU A 158 -20.63 17.90 3.02
C GLU A 158 -19.19 18.39 3.24
N ASP A 159 -18.40 17.65 4.02
CA ASP A 159 -16.99 17.97 4.26
C ASP A 159 -16.17 17.91 2.98
N ALA A 160 -16.37 16.89 2.13
CA ALA A 160 -15.67 16.79 0.85
C ALA A 160 -16.02 17.96 -0.08
N TRP A 161 -17.30 18.36 -0.10
CA TRP A 161 -17.76 19.53 -0.85
C TRP A 161 -17.13 20.83 -0.31
N SER A 162 -17.13 21.01 1.01
CA SER A 162 -16.57 22.18 1.69
C SER A 162 -15.07 22.31 1.45
N MET A 163 -14.31 21.22 1.62
CA MET A 163 -12.87 21.19 1.35
C MET A 163 -12.55 21.47 -0.12
N GLN A 164 -13.31 20.88 -1.05
CA GLN A 164 -13.12 21.13 -2.49
C GLN A 164 -13.38 22.60 -2.87
N SER A 165 -14.26 23.30 -2.15
CA SER A 165 -14.52 24.73 -2.37
C SER A 165 -13.37 25.65 -1.95
N GLN A 166 -12.46 25.15 -1.11
CA GLN A 166 -11.33 25.90 -0.58
C GLN A 166 -10.05 25.70 -1.40
N ILE A 167 -10.03 24.72 -2.31
CA ILE A 167 -8.89 24.44 -3.19
C ILE A 167 -9.13 25.02 -4.60
N PRO A 168 -8.07 25.35 -5.37
CA PRO A 168 -8.21 25.99 -6.67
C PRO A 168 -9.05 25.18 -7.66
N GLN A 169 -9.74 25.89 -8.56
CA GLN A 169 -10.50 25.26 -9.64
C GLN A 169 -9.59 24.35 -10.48
N GLY A 170 -10.13 23.19 -10.87
CA GLY A 170 -9.43 22.16 -11.62
C GLY A 170 -8.65 21.16 -10.77
N THR A 171 -8.47 21.42 -9.47
CA THR A 171 -7.84 20.47 -8.54
C THR A 171 -8.82 19.41 -8.04
N THR A 172 -8.30 18.32 -7.48
CA THR A 172 -9.07 17.24 -6.87
C THR A 172 -8.67 17.07 -5.42
N LEU A 173 -9.67 17.06 -4.54
CA LEU A 173 -9.52 16.57 -3.18
C LEU A 173 -9.29 15.05 -3.20
N LEU A 174 -8.18 14.59 -2.63
CA LEU A 174 -7.88 13.18 -2.49
C LEU A 174 -7.99 12.75 -1.02
N GLY A 175 -9.17 12.23 -0.65
CA GLY A 175 -9.40 11.69 0.68
C GLY A 175 -8.48 10.50 0.95
N THR A 176 -7.80 10.49 2.09
CA THR A 176 -6.94 9.38 2.52
C THR A 176 -7.53 8.75 3.77
N ILE A 177 -7.78 7.44 3.72
CA ILE A 177 -8.33 6.67 4.84
C ILE A 177 -7.20 5.88 5.48
N ILE A 178 -7.12 5.93 6.80
CA ILE A 178 -6.21 5.09 7.59
C ILE A 178 -7.06 4.26 8.54
N SER A 179 -6.91 2.95 8.46
CA SER A 179 -7.55 2.00 9.38
C SER A 179 -6.49 1.19 10.10
N SER A 180 -6.62 1.00 11.40
CA SER A 180 -5.74 0.11 12.15
C SER A 180 -6.57 -0.73 13.10
N ASP A 181 -6.42 -2.06 13.00
CA ASP A 181 -7.03 -3.02 13.90
C ASP A 181 -5.93 -3.83 14.62
N LYS A 182 -6.30 -4.49 15.71
CA LYS A 182 -5.37 -5.36 16.44
C LYS A 182 -5.29 -6.70 15.71
N THR A 183 -4.13 -7.04 15.16
CA THR A 183 -3.89 -8.33 14.49
C THR A 183 -2.82 -9.13 15.19
N THR A 184 -3.04 -10.43 15.36
CA THR A 184 -2.05 -11.36 15.92
C THR A 184 -1.24 -11.96 14.78
N ILE A 185 0.03 -11.57 14.63
CA ILE A 185 0.93 -12.05 13.57
C ILE A 185 1.36 -13.51 13.82
N SER A 186 1.64 -13.87 15.07
CA SER A 186 2.06 -15.24 15.40
C SER A 186 1.66 -15.62 16.82
N VAL A 187 0.90 -16.71 16.96
CA VAL A 187 0.52 -17.30 18.25
C VAL A 187 1.65 -18.17 18.82
N LEU A 188 2.43 -18.84 17.96
CA LEU A 188 3.38 -19.87 18.38
C LEU A 188 4.78 -19.36 18.76
N THR A 189 5.21 -18.22 18.21
CA THR A 189 6.59 -17.69 18.37
C THR A 189 6.69 -16.43 19.24
N GLY A 190 5.64 -16.11 20.00
CA GLY A 190 5.74 -15.20 21.14
C GLY A 190 4.76 -14.03 21.15
N ASP A 191 3.47 -14.29 20.97
CA ASP A 191 2.38 -13.30 21.13
C ASP A 191 2.70 -11.96 20.46
N CYS A 192 3.13 -12.02 19.19
CA CYS A 192 3.36 -10.82 18.39
C CYS A 192 2.01 -10.31 17.89
N VAL A 193 1.41 -9.44 18.67
CA VAL A 193 0.30 -8.60 18.23
C VAL A 193 0.89 -7.38 17.54
N THR A 194 0.35 -6.98 16.39
CA THR A 194 0.61 -5.67 15.79
C THR A 194 -0.71 -4.94 15.58
N HIS A 195 -0.62 -3.62 15.47
CA HIS A 195 -1.70 -2.78 15.01
C HIS A 195 -1.25 -2.19 13.68
N PRO A 196 -1.43 -2.88 12.54
CA PRO A 196 -0.89 -2.43 11.28
C PRO A 196 -1.78 -1.31 10.76
N PRO A 197 -1.29 -0.06 10.61
CA PRO A 197 -2.03 0.94 9.87
C PRO A 197 -2.07 0.51 8.40
N LEU A 198 -3.28 0.37 7.88
CA LEU A 198 -3.58 0.23 6.47
C LEU A 198 -4.03 1.59 5.92
N ILE A 199 -3.60 1.92 4.70
CA ILE A 199 -3.94 3.14 4.00
C ILE A 199 -4.76 2.85 2.74
N SER A 200 -5.76 3.66 2.45
CA SER A 200 -6.52 3.64 1.21
C SER A 200 -6.90 5.06 0.77
N LEU A 201 -7.49 5.18 -0.41
CA LEU A 201 -8.04 6.43 -0.92
C LEU A 201 -9.55 6.43 -0.75
N GLY A 202 -10.09 7.45 -0.07
CA GLY A 202 -11.53 7.67 0.07
C GLY A 202 -12.24 7.97 -1.24
N SER A 203 -11.49 8.28 -2.30
CA SER A 203 -12.01 8.39 -3.67
C SER A 203 -12.33 7.02 -4.29
N ILE A 204 -11.79 5.91 -3.79
CA ILE A 204 -12.15 4.57 -4.28
C ILE A 204 -13.51 4.19 -3.69
N LYS A 205 -14.46 3.77 -4.54
CA LYS A 205 -15.79 3.31 -4.11
C LYS A 205 -15.72 2.27 -2.99
N MET A 206 -16.54 2.44 -1.96
CA MET A 206 -16.59 1.55 -0.79
C MET A 206 -16.79 0.08 -1.16
N ALA A 207 -17.63 -0.22 -2.15
CA ALA A 207 -17.88 -1.59 -2.59
C ALA A 207 -16.61 -2.31 -3.11
N THR A 208 -15.64 -1.57 -3.64
CA THR A 208 -14.33 -2.13 -4.00
C THR A 208 -13.44 -2.25 -2.80
N GLN A 209 -13.46 -1.25 -1.90
CA GLN A 209 -12.69 -1.28 -0.66
C GLN A 209 -13.02 -2.48 0.24
N LEU A 210 -14.29 -2.88 0.28
CA LEU A 210 -14.78 -4.00 1.07
C LEU A 210 -14.44 -5.37 0.47
N LYS A 211 -13.92 -5.44 -0.77
CA LYS A 211 -13.49 -6.71 -1.38
C LYS A 211 -12.04 -7.00 -0.98
N PRO A 212 -11.77 -8.08 -0.23
CA PRO A 212 -10.39 -8.39 0.19
C PRO A 212 -9.41 -8.58 -0.98
N SER A 213 -9.90 -9.02 -2.14
CA SER A 213 -9.10 -9.26 -3.34
C SER A 213 -8.82 -8.00 -4.17
N SER A 214 -9.36 -6.83 -3.81
CA SER A 214 -9.19 -5.61 -4.60
C SER A 214 -7.86 -4.91 -4.37
N HIS A 215 -7.10 -5.31 -3.34
CA HIS A 215 -5.84 -4.68 -2.95
C HIS A 215 -5.94 -3.15 -2.78
N SER A 216 -7.13 -2.64 -2.42
CA SER A 216 -7.39 -1.21 -2.24
C SER A 216 -6.80 -0.64 -0.95
N PHE A 217 -6.42 -1.50 -0.01
CA PHE A 217 -5.72 -1.15 1.23
C PHE A 217 -4.28 -1.63 1.16
N LEU A 218 -3.33 -0.75 1.45
CA LEU A 218 -1.91 -1.05 1.55
C LEU A 218 -1.44 -0.96 2.98
N LEU A 219 -0.49 -1.81 3.37
CA LEU A 219 0.14 -1.74 4.68
C LEU A 219 1.06 -0.51 4.74
N ALA A 220 0.82 0.41 5.68
CA ALA A 220 1.60 1.63 5.84
C ALA A 220 2.77 1.44 6.82
N ALA A 221 2.59 0.68 7.90
CA ALA A 221 3.64 0.41 8.87
C ALA A 221 3.43 -0.89 9.64
N LEU A 222 4.52 -1.40 10.20
CA LEU A 222 4.51 -2.40 11.27
C LEU A 222 4.87 -1.70 12.56
N LEU A 223 3.85 -1.37 13.36
CA LEU A 223 4.06 -0.65 14.62
C LEU A 223 4.76 -1.55 15.64
N PRO A 224 5.78 -1.02 16.35
CA PRO A 224 6.51 -1.80 17.34
C PRO A 224 5.65 -2.04 18.59
N VAL A 225 5.77 -3.24 19.16
CA VAL A 225 5.19 -3.58 20.47
C VAL A 225 6.33 -3.82 21.46
N PRO A 226 6.87 -2.76 22.07
CA PRO A 226 8.00 -2.88 22.99
C PRO A 226 7.58 -3.53 24.31
N LYS A 227 8.56 -4.14 24.99
CA LYS A 227 8.40 -4.54 26.40
C LYS A 227 9.21 -3.58 27.26
N PHE A 228 8.55 -2.57 27.83
CA PHE A 228 9.18 -1.58 28.71
C PHE A 228 9.64 -2.18 30.05
N ILE A 229 10.85 -1.82 30.46
CA ILE A 229 11.44 -2.19 31.75
C ILE A 229 11.16 -1.05 32.74
N HIS A 230 10.01 -1.14 33.41
CA HIS A 230 9.59 -0.17 34.42
C HIS A 230 9.13 -0.86 35.71
N LYS A 231 9.38 -0.25 36.88
CA LYS A 231 8.97 -0.81 38.19
C LYS A 231 7.45 -0.75 38.36
N ASN A 232 6.84 0.38 38.04
CA ASN A 232 5.39 0.57 38.07
C ASN A 232 4.72 -0.08 36.83
N LYS A 233 3.75 -0.98 37.04
CA LYS A 233 2.97 -1.64 35.99
C LYS A 233 2.07 -0.65 35.23
N TRP A 234 1.51 0.33 35.91
CA TRP A 234 0.64 1.35 35.29
C TRP A 234 1.41 2.15 34.22
N MET A 235 2.65 2.54 34.51
CA MET A 235 3.50 3.25 33.56
C MET A 235 3.74 2.45 32.27
N LYS A 236 3.88 1.13 32.33
CA LYS A 236 4.04 0.30 31.11
C LYS A 236 2.83 0.44 30.19
N GLY A 237 1.63 0.44 30.78
CA GLY A 237 0.37 0.60 30.06
C GLY A 237 0.17 1.99 29.43
N VAL A 238 0.88 3.02 29.91
CA VAL A 238 0.86 4.37 29.31
C VAL A 238 1.94 4.52 28.23
N LEU A 239 3.14 3.98 28.49
CA LEU A 239 4.29 4.11 27.58
C LEU A 239 4.07 3.40 26.25
N GLU A 240 3.38 2.26 26.25
CA GLU A 240 3.04 1.51 25.03
C GLU A 240 2.17 2.36 24.05
N PRO A 241 1.00 2.87 24.45
CA PRO A 241 0.22 3.80 23.62
C PRO A 241 0.99 5.06 23.22
N CYS A 242 1.74 5.70 24.13
CA CYS A 242 2.51 6.90 23.80
C CYS A 242 3.52 6.65 22.69
N LEU A 243 4.21 5.51 22.71
CA LEU A 243 5.12 5.14 21.63
C LEU A 243 4.38 4.89 20.32
N ILE A 244 3.23 4.23 20.37
CA ILE A 244 2.39 4.00 19.18
C ILE A 244 2.00 5.33 18.53
N HIS A 245 1.52 6.30 19.32
CA HIS A 245 1.18 7.63 18.81
C HIS A 245 2.40 8.34 18.21
N HIS A 246 3.56 8.28 18.88
CA HIS A 246 4.79 8.84 18.34
C HIS A 246 5.21 8.20 17.02
N CYS A 247 5.07 6.88 16.87
CA CYS A 247 5.34 6.19 15.62
C CYS A 247 4.35 6.61 14.52
N LEU A 248 3.06 6.74 14.84
CA LEU A 248 2.06 7.25 13.89
C LEU A 248 2.36 8.67 13.46
N ASP A 249 2.83 9.54 14.35
CA ASP A 249 3.27 10.89 13.99
C ASP A 249 4.39 10.87 12.97
N ILE A 250 5.38 10.00 13.13
CA ILE A 250 6.49 9.82 12.18
C ILE A 250 5.97 9.33 10.83
N VAL A 251 5.15 8.27 10.83
CA VAL A 251 4.65 7.64 9.61
C VAL A 251 3.78 8.60 8.81
N LEU A 252 2.94 9.39 9.49
CA LEU A 252 1.95 10.27 8.87
C LEU A 252 2.47 11.68 8.61
N GLU A 253 3.68 12.03 9.07
CA GLU A 253 4.30 13.34 8.85
C GLU A 253 4.27 13.78 7.37
N PRO A 254 4.59 12.93 6.37
CA PRO A 254 4.52 13.35 4.97
C PRO A 254 3.10 13.68 4.50
N LEU A 255 2.06 13.07 5.08
CA LEU A 255 0.67 13.44 4.78
C LEU A 255 0.31 14.77 5.44
N LYS A 256 0.75 15.01 6.69
CA LYS A 256 0.50 16.28 7.39
C LYS A 256 1.12 17.47 6.67
N GLN A 257 2.27 17.28 6.03
CA GLN A 257 2.94 18.32 5.25
C GLN A 257 2.27 18.57 3.88
N ALA A 258 1.59 17.56 3.33
CA ALA A 258 0.94 17.64 2.04
C ALA A 258 -0.52 18.13 2.10
N ALA A 259 -1.16 17.98 3.26
CA ALA A 259 -2.52 18.45 3.54
C ALA A 259 -2.55 19.95 3.85
#